data_AF-A0A832BPB8-F1
#
_entry.id   AF-A0A832BPB8-F1
#
_cell.length_a   1.000
_cell.length_b   1.000
_cell.length_c   1.000
_cell.angle_alpha   90.00
_cell.angle_beta   90.00
_cell.angle_gamma   90.00
#
_symmetry.space_group_name_H-M   'P 1'
#
loop_
_entity.id
_entity.type
_entity.pdbx_description
1 polymer ?
#
loop_
_entity_poly.entity_id
_entity_poly.type
_entity_poly.pdbx_seq_one_letter_code
_entity_poly.pdbx_strand_id
1 'polypeptide(L)'
;MRIIGGEHGGRRINPPAKMPHTRPTTDIAKEGLFNIIENNLEIEELKTLDLFGGTGSISYELASRGSKDLTIVEKDNQMYEFIKKNAALLRLENFNVIKSDVFRYIGQCTEQFDFIFAGPPYALGTIDELPGKIFEKKMLRPGGWFVLEHTPRNDYTSYPFFATARNYGTTIFSIFVNKA
;
A
#
# COMPACT_ATOMS: atom_id res chain seq x y z
N MET A 1 10.87 4.43 -11.13
CA MET A 1 10.54 4.84 -9.75
C MET A 1 11.80 4.79 -8.89
N ARG A 2 11.80 5.43 -7.72
CA ARG A 2 12.95 5.47 -6.81
C ARG A 2 12.50 5.13 -5.38
N ILE A 3 13.30 4.38 -4.64
CA ILE A 3 13.15 4.23 -3.18
C ILE A 3 13.69 5.50 -2.53
N ILE A 4 12.91 6.19 -1.70
CA ILE A 4 13.22 7.54 -1.22
C ILE A 4 14.18 7.47 -0.04
N GLY A 5 13.82 6.75 1.02
CA GLY A 5 14.57 6.66 2.28
C GLY A 5 14.87 5.23 2.71
N GLY A 6 15.53 5.09 3.86
CA GLY A 6 15.91 3.81 4.44
C GLY A 6 17.16 3.17 3.82
N GLU A 7 17.39 1.89 4.11
CA GLU A 7 18.58 1.12 3.71
C GLU A 7 18.80 1.11 2.18
N HIS A 8 17.72 1.09 1.40
CA HIS A 8 17.75 1.09 -0.06
C HIS A 8 17.47 2.48 -0.66
N GLY A 9 17.55 3.54 0.15
CA GLY A 9 17.32 4.92 -0.27
C GLY A 9 18.15 5.34 -1.49
N GLY A 10 17.54 6.08 -2.40
CA GLY A 10 18.15 6.52 -3.66
C GLY A 10 18.15 5.48 -4.78
N ARG A 11 17.89 4.19 -4.50
CA ARG A 11 17.90 3.13 -5.50
C ARG A 11 16.79 3.31 -6.52
N ARG A 12 17.14 3.26 -7.80
CA ARG A 12 16.20 3.32 -8.93
C ARG A 12 15.75 1.93 -9.33
N ILE A 13 14.44 1.78 -9.52
CA ILE A 13 13.81 0.57 -10.04
C ILE A 13 13.08 0.96 -11.33
N ASN A 14 13.36 0.21 -12.41
CA ASN A 14 12.83 0.48 -13.74
C ASN A 14 11.63 -0.44 -14.01
N PRO A 15 10.39 0.05 -13.85
CA PRO A 15 9.21 -0.74 -14.15
C PRO A 15 9.06 -0.96 -15.67
N PRO A 16 8.26 -1.95 -16.10
CA PRO A 16 7.98 -2.17 -17.52
C PRO A 16 7.45 -0.92 -18.23
N ALA A 17 7.85 -0.72 -19.48
CA ALA A 17 7.57 0.51 -20.24
C ALA A 17 6.08 0.78 -20.52
N LYS A 18 5.24 -0.26 -20.54
CA LYS A 18 3.80 -0.16 -20.77
C LYS A 18 3.05 -0.58 -19.52
N MET A 19 2.55 0.40 -18.77
CA MET A 19 1.69 0.20 -17.61
C MET A 19 0.44 1.10 -17.70
N PRO A 20 -0.46 0.85 -18.66
CA PRO A 20 -1.58 1.75 -18.94
C PRO A 20 -2.60 1.85 -17.81
N HIS A 21 -2.59 0.90 -16.88
CA HIS A 21 -3.58 0.79 -15.82
C HIS A 21 -3.04 1.12 -14.42
N THR A 22 -1.73 1.35 -14.26
CA THR A 22 -1.15 1.66 -12.94
C THR A 22 -1.39 3.11 -12.56
N ARG A 23 -1.66 3.35 -11.27
CA ARG A 23 -1.62 4.67 -10.67
C ARG A 23 -0.18 4.96 -10.21
N PRO A 24 0.53 5.92 -10.82
CA PRO A 24 1.86 6.27 -10.35
C PRO A 24 1.75 7.13 -9.08
N THR A 25 2.34 6.66 -7.98
CA THR A 25 2.59 7.49 -6.80
C THR A 25 3.85 8.32 -7.05
N THR A 26 3.76 9.64 -6.99
CA THR A 26 4.91 10.53 -7.21
C THR A 26 5.90 10.44 -6.04
N ASP A 27 7.17 10.77 -6.28
CA ASP A 27 8.18 10.78 -5.22
C ASP A 27 7.77 11.72 -4.07
N ILE A 28 7.20 12.90 -4.36
CA ILE A 28 6.71 13.86 -3.36
C ILE A 28 5.55 13.29 -2.54
N ALA A 29 4.56 12.67 -3.21
CA ALA A 29 3.42 12.07 -2.52
C ALA A 29 3.89 10.91 -1.63
N LYS A 30 4.80 10.08 -2.13
CA LYS A 30 5.36 8.96 -1.37
C LYS A 30 6.19 9.45 -0.17
N GLU A 31 7.07 10.43 -0.36
CA GLU A 31 7.82 11.04 0.73
C GLU A 31 6.90 11.62 1.80
N GLY A 32 5.86 12.36 1.38
CA GLY A 32 4.84 12.88 2.28
C GLY A 32 4.11 11.79 3.07
N LEU A 33 3.70 10.70 2.40
CA LEU A 33 3.07 9.54 3.04
C LEU A 33 3.99 8.94 4.11
N PHE A 34 5.24 8.64 3.78
CA PHE A 34 6.16 8.00 4.71
C PHE A 34 6.57 8.90 5.87
N ASN A 35 6.66 10.22 5.66
CA ASN A 35 6.83 11.17 6.76
C ASN A 35 5.68 11.05 7.78
N ILE A 36 4.45 10.84 7.34
CA ILE A 36 3.32 10.67 8.28
C ILE A 36 3.42 9.32 8.98
N ILE A 37 3.70 8.25 8.24
CA ILE A 37 3.82 6.89 8.80
C ILE A 37 4.89 6.87 9.89
N GLU A 38 6.11 7.35 9.61
CA GLU A 38 7.24 7.32 10.56
C GLU A 38 7.01 8.18 11.81
N ASN A 39 6.21 9.24 11.72
CA ASN A 39 5.89 10.06 12.88
C ASN A 39 4.78 9.47 13.78
N ASN A 40 4.10 8.41 13.33
CA ASN A 40 2.93 7.87 14.03
C ASN A 40 2.99 6.36 14.28
N LEU A 41 3.82 5.62 13.55
CA LEU A 41 3.94 4.17 13.59
C LEU A 41 5.41 3.75 13.63
N GLU A 42 5.71 2.72 14.40
CA GLU A 42 7.04 2.08 14.42
C GLU A 42 7.14 1.08 13.28
N ILE A 43 7.74 1.48 12.15
CA ILE A 43 7.74 0.71 10.89
C ILE A 43 8.34 -0.70 11.07
N GLU A 44 9.36 -0.83 11.92
CA GLU A 44 10.04 -2.10 12.15
C GLU A 44 9.16 -3.17 12.79
N GLU A 45 8.11 -2.77 13.49
CA GLU A 45 7.17 -3.65 14.20
C GLU A 45 5.92 -3.97 13.37
N LEU A 46 5.72 -3.31 12.22
CA LEU A 46 4.50 -3.45 11.43
C LEU A 46 4.48 -4.76 10.64
N LYS A 47 3.39 -5.51 10.80
CA LYS A 47 2.90 -6.45 9.79
C LYS A 47 2.07 -5.71 8.75
N THR A 48 2.52 -5.74 7.50
CA THR A 48 1.98 -4.88 6.44
C THR A 48 1.30 -5.64 5.31
N LEU A 49 0.27 -5.03 4.72
CA LEU A 49 -0.41 -5.51 3.53
C LEU A 49 -0.49 -4.40 2.48
N ASP A 50 0.05 -4.65 1.30
CA ASP A 50 -0.05 -3.77 0.13
C ASP A 50 -1.04 -4.37 -0.87
N LEU A 51 -2.23 -3.76 -0.93
CA LEU A 51 -3.27 -4.12 -1.87
C LEU A 51 -3.07 -3.36 -3.18
N PHE A 52 -3.13 -4.08 -4.29
CA PHE A 52 -2.81 -3.56 -5.63
C PHE A 52 -1.33 -3.22 -5.77
N GLY A 53 -0.49 -4.23 -5.58
CA GLY A 53 0.96 -4.08 -5.49
C GLY A 53 1.61 -3.28 -6.63
N GLY A 54 1.09 -3.38 -7.85
CA GLY A 54 1.56 -2.62 -9.00
C GLY A 54 3.05 -2.83 -9.24
N THR A 55 3.86 -1.78 -9.06
CA THR A 55 5.32 -1.89 -9.20
C THR A 55 6.05 -2.26 -7.90
N GLY A 56 5.32 -2.49 -6.80
CA GLY A 56 5.86 -2.74 -5.46
C GLY A 56 6.41 -1.49 -4.76
N SER A 57 6.12 -0.29 -5.28
CA SER A 57 6.80 0.95 -4.85
C SER A 57 6.66 1.25 -3.34
N ILE A 58 5.47 1.02 -2.79
CA ILE A 58 5.19 1.25 -1.37
C ILE A 58 5.82 0.15 -0.52
N SER A 59 5.63 -1.10 -0.90
CA SER A 59 6.25 -2.25 -0.22
C SER A 59 7.78 -2.19 -0.15
N TYR A 60 8.47 -1.76 -1.21
CA TYR A 60 9.92 -1.58 -1.14
C TYR A 60 10.35 -0.43 -0.25
N GLU A 61 9.54 0.62 -0.17
CA GLU A 61 9.81 1.76 0.70
C GLU A 61 9.61 1.38 2.18
N LEU A 62 8.57 0.61 2.50
CA LEU A 62 8.35 0.01 3.83
C LEU A 62 9.52 -0.88 4.24
N ALA A 63 9.93 -1.79 3.35
CA ALA A 63 11.04 -2.70 3.62
C ALA A 63 12.37 -1.93 3.79
N SER A 64 12.62 -0.93 2.93
CA SER A 64 13.79 -0.06 3.04
C SER A 64 13.84 0.67 4.39
N ARG A 65 12.69 1.04 4.94
CA ARG A 65 12.55 1.71 6.24
C ARG A 65 12.42 0.74 7.43
N GLY A 66 12.68 -0.55 7.21
CA GLY A 66 12.87 -1.53 8.27
C GLY A 66 11.69 -2.45 8.54
N SER A 67 10.58 -2.38 7.80
CA SER A 67 9.48 -3.35 7.93
C SER A 67 9.96 -4.75 7.55
N LYS A 68 9.57 -5.77 8.33
CA LYS A 68 10.08 -7.16 8.21
C LYS A 68 9.00 -8.20 7.95
N ASP A 69 7.72 -7.84 7.93
CA ASP A 69 6.61 -8.74 7.59
C ASP A 69 5.72 -8.03 6.57
N LEU A 70 5.97 -8.29 5.30
CA LEU A 70 5.28 -7.62 4.20
C LEU A 70 4.52 -8.64 3.36
N THR A 71 3.24 -8.38 3.17
CA THR A 71 2.41 -9.09 2.21
C THR A 71 1.97 -8.14 1.11
N ILE A 72 2.06 -8.56 -0.15
CA ILE A 72 1.63 -7.77 -1.30
C ILE A 72 0.72 -8.61 -2.19
N VAL A 73 -0.42 -8.04 -2.59
CA VAL A 73 -1.42 -8.69 -3.44
C VAL A 73 -1.42 -8.03 -4.81
N GLU A 74 -1.09 -8.81 -5.84
CA GLU A 74 -1.06 -8.36 -7.23
C GLU A 74 -1.73 -9.38 -8.15
N LYS A 75 -2.56 -8.90 -9.08
CA LYS A 75 -3.33 -9.76 -10.00
C LYS A 75 -2.59 -10.00 -11.31
N ASP A 76 -1.94 -8.96 -11.83
CA ASP A 76 -1.25 -9.00 -13.09
C ASP A 76 0.02 -9.86 -13.01
N ASN A 77 0.16 -10.78 -13.96
CA ASN A 77 1.28 -11.72 -13.94
C ASN A 77 2.63 -11.04 -14.16
N GLN A 78 2.68 -10.03 -15.02
CA GLN A 78 3.92 -9.34 -15.33
C GLN A 78 4.39 -8.53 -14.11
N MET A 79 3.48 -7.85 -13.44
CA MET A 79 3.76 -7.12 -12.20
C MET A 79 4.12 -8.05 -11.05
N TYR A 80 3.42 -9.18 -10.90
CA TYR A 80 3.75 -10.19 -9.90
C TYR A 80 5.20 -10.69 -10.04
N GLU A 81 5.63 -11.09 -11.25
CA GLU A 81 7.00 -11.54 -11.49
C GLU A 81 8.01 -10.41 -11.34
N PHE A 82 7.64 -9.19 -11.78
CA PHE A 82 8.44 -7.99 -11.57
C PHE A 82 8.69 -7.74 -10.08
N ILE A 83 7.65 -7.87 -9.25
CA ILE A 83 7.74 -7.62 -7.82
C ILE A 83 8.70 -8.61 -7.17
N LYS A 84 8.51 -9.90 -7.45
CA LYS A 84 9.36 -10.99 -6.94
C LYS A 84 10.82 -10.82 -7.32
N LYS A 85 11.09 -10.49 -8.58
CA LYS A 85 12.45 -10.25 -9.07
C LYS A 85 13.14 -9.13 -8.28
N ASN A 86 12.45 -8.01 -8.07
CA ASN A 86 13.04 -6.88 -7.36
C ASN A 86 13.20 -7.16 -5.86
N ALA A 87 12.24 -7.84 -5.23
CA ALA A 87 12.38 -8.29 -3.83
C ALA A 87 13.63 -9.17 -3.65
N ALA A 88 13.88 -10.10 -4.57
CA ALA A 88 15.11 -10.92 -4.56
C ALA A 88 16.39 -10.08 -4.77
N LEU A 89 16.36 -9.09 -5.68
CA LEU A 89 17.49 -8.18 -5.94
C LEU A 89 17.78 -7.20 -4.78
N LEU A 90 16.77 -6.94 -3.95
CA LEU A 90 16.86 -6.17 -2.72
C LEU A 90 17.21 -7.07 -1.52
N ARG A 91 17.17 -8.40 -1.68
CA ARG A 91 17.35 -9.39 -0.62
C ARG A 91 16.34 -9.20 0.52
N LEU A 92 15.10 -8.85 0.17
CA LEU A 92 14.04 -8.69 1.16
C LEU A 92 13.61 -10.05 1.69
N GLU A 93 13.76 -10.25 2.99
CA GLU A 93 13.26 -11.42 3.70
C GLU A 93 11.79 -11.21 4.09
N ASN A 94 11.05 -12.30 4.30
CA ASN A 94 9.63 -12.27 4.71
C ASN A 94 8.74 -11.34 3.84
N PHE A 95 9.06 -11.29 2.54
CA PHE A 95 8.36 -10.49 1.55
C PHE A 95 7.43 -11.40 0.72
N ASN A 96 6.17 -11.50 1.15
CA ASN A 96 5.19 -12.44 0.63
C ASN A 96 4.40 -11.85 -0.54
N VAL A 97 4.67 -12.31 -1.76
CA VAL A 97 3.93 -11.88 -2.97
C VAL A 97 2.82 -12.87 -3.29
N ILE A 98 1.58 -12.42 -3.23
CA ILE A 98 0.38 -13.23 -3.49
C ILE A 98 -0.22 -12.82 -4.83
N LYS A 99 -0.29 -13.78 -5.75
CA LYS A 99 -0.94 -13.56 -7.04
C LYS A 99 -2.46 -13.76 -6.94
N SER A 100 -3.21 -12.69 -6.74
CA SER A 100 -4.67 -12.77 -6.59
C SER A 100 -5.38 -11.46 -6.96
N ASP A 101 -6.69 -11.56 -7.22
CA ASP A 101 -7.57 -10.40 -7.21
C ASP A 101 -7.77 -9.90 -5.77
N VAL A 102 -7.67 -8.58 -5.56
CA VAL A 102 -7.73 -7.97 -4.22
C VAL A 102 -9.05 -8.26 -3.51
N PHE A 103 -10.20 -8.15 -4.20
CA PHE A 103 -11.49 -8.39 -3.55
C PHE A 103 -11.67 -9.87 -3.18
N ARG A 104 -11.14 -10.77 -4.01
CA ARG A 104 -11.07 -12.20 -3.66
C ARG A 104 -10.19 -12.43 -2.44
N TYR A 105 -9.01 -11.81 -2.39
CA TYR A 105 -8.10 -11.92 -1.25
C TYR A 105 -8.75 -11.41 0.04
N ILE A 106 -9.35 -10.21 0.02
CA ILE A 106 -10.07 -9.65 1.18
C ILE A 106 -11.19 -10.59 1.64
N GLY A 107 -11.93 -11.21 0.70
CA GLY A 107 -12.99 -12.16 1.02
C GLY A 107 -12.52 -13.40 1.81
N GLN A 108 -11.27 -13.83 1.56
CA GLN A 108 -10.66 -15.06 2.10
C GLN A 108 -9.65 -14.82 3.21
N CYS A 109 -9.21 -13.58 3.42
CA CYS A 109 -8.20 -13.24 4.41
C CYS A 109 -8.73 -13.47 5.83
N THR A 110 -7.94 -14.17 6.64
CA THR A 110 -8.18 -14.42 8.07
C THR A 110 -7.11 -13.79 8.96
N GLU A 111 -6.16 -13.08 8.36
CA GLU A 111 -5.05 -12.44 9.06
C GLU A 111 -5.39 -10.99 9.42
N GLN A 112 -4.67 -10.46 10.41
CA GLN A 112 -4.72 -9.05 10.76
C GLN A 112 -3.36 -8.39 10.54
N PHE A 113 -3.41 -7.11 10.20
CA PHE A 113 -2.27 -6.28 9.84
C PHE A 113 -2.24 -5.02 10.71
N ASP A 114 -1.05 -4.47 10.94
CA ASP A 114 -0.86 -3.19 11.61
C ASP A 114 -0.98 -2.04 10.59
N PHE A 115 -0.66 -2.31 9.33
CA PHE A 115 -0.75 -1.32 8.24
C PHE A 115 -1.23 -1.97 6.94
N ILE A 116 -2.26 -1.38 6.33
CA ILE A 116 -2.77 -1.78 5.02
C ILE A 116 -2.69 -0.56 4.10
N PHE A 117 -2.05 -0.70 2.94
CA PHE A 117 -2.08 0.29 1.87
C PHE A 117 -2.93 -0.22 0.71
N ALA A 118 -3.66 0.68 0.04
CA ALA A 118 -4.31 0.39 -1.23
C ALA A 118 -4.08 1.53 -2.23
N GLY A 119 -3.42 1.21 -3.34
CA GLY A 119 -3.21 2.11 -4.49
C GLY A 119 -3.97 1.66 -5.74
N PRO A 120 -5.31 1.61 -5.72
CA PRO A 120 -6.07 1.00 -6.81
C PRO A 120 -5.91 1.74 -8.15
N PRO A 121 -6.02 1.01 -9.27
CA PRO A 121 -5.94 1.59 -10.61
C PRO A 121 -7.10 2.57 -10.86
N TYR A 122 -6.90 3.57 -11.72
CA TYR A 122 -7.89 4.61 -11.99
C TYR A 122 -9.27 4.09 -12.46
N ALA A 123 -9.29 2.94 -13.13
CA ALA A 123 -10.51 2.34 -13.68
C ALA A 123 -11.31 1.50 -12.66
N LEU A 124 -10.86 1.39 -11.40
CA LEU A 124 -11.56 0.58 -10.41
C LEU A 124 -12.83 1.28 -9.93
N GLY A 125 -13.99 0.83 -10.42
CA GLY A 125 -15.30 1.38 -10.02
C GLY A 125 -15.73 1.05 -8.59
N THR A 126 -15.10 0.07 -7.93
CA THR A 126 -15.43 -0.40 -6.58
C THR A 126 -14.46 0.13 -5.51
N ILE A 127 -13.71 1.20 -5.82
CA ILE A 127 -12.75 1.81 -4.88
C ILE A 127 -13.42 2.21 -3.56
N ASP A 128 -14.65 2.74 -3.63
CA ASP A 128 -15.38 3.26 -2.47
C ASP A 128 -15.81 2.16 -1.49
N GLU A 129 -15.79 0.88 -1.92
CA GLU A 129 -16.10 -0.26 -1.05
C GLU A 129 -14.92 -0.71 -0.19
N LEU A 130 -13.68 -0.34 -0.55
CA LEU A 130 -12.47 -0.84 0.11
C LEU A 130 -12.46 -0.58 1.62
N PRO A 131 -12.67 0.66 2.12
CA PRO A 131 -12.67 0.90 3.57
C PRO A 131 -13.67 -0.02 4.28
N GLY A 132 -14.92 -0.07 3.78
CA GLY A 132 -15.98 -0.89 4.37
C GLY A 132 -15.59 -2.36 4.49
N LYS A 133 -15.06 -2.97 3.42
CA LYS A 133 -14.68 -4.39 3.44
C LYS A 133 -13.51 -4.69 4.38
N ILE A 134 -12.52 -3.81 4.47
CA ILE A 134 -11.36 -3.98 5.37
C ILE A 134 -11.81 -4.02 6.84
N PHE A 135 -12.70 -3.09 7.24
CA PHE A 135 -13.22 -3.03 8.61
C PHE A 135 -14.24 -4.15 8.89
N GLU A 136 -15.11 -4.50 7.94
CA GLU A 136 -16.06 -5.62 8.07
C GLU A 136 -15.32 -6.95 8.29
N LYS A 137 -14.21 -7.17 7.56
CA LYS A 137 -13.36 -8.35 7.70
C LYS A 137 -12.40 -8.30 8.88
N LYS A 138 -12.39 -7.20 9.64
CA LYS A 138 -11.52 -6.99 10.81
C LYS A 138 -10.03 -7.23 10.50
N MET A 139 -9.59 -6.83 9.31
CA MET A 139 -8.23 -7.06 8.84
C MET A 139 -7.19 -6.16 9.51
N LEU A 140 -7.61 -5.16 10.27
CA LEU A 140 -6.70 -4.31 11.06
C LEU A 140 -6.69 -4.74 12.52
N ARG A 141 -5.50 -4.82 13.10
CA ARG A 141 -5.31 -4.90 14.56
C ARG A 141 -5.82 -3.62 15.24
N PRO A 142 -6.08 -3.64 16.56
CA PRO A 142 -6.26 -2.42 17.35
C PRO A 142 -5.12 -1.43 17.11
N GLY A 143 -5.46 -0.18 16.82
CA GLY A 143 -4.49 0.87 16.44
C GLY A 143 -3.99 0.80 14.99
N GLY A 144 -4.34 -0.24 14.23
CA GLY A 144 -3.87 -0.43 12.86
C GLY A 144 -4.42 0.59 11.87
N TRP A 145 -3.63 0.89 10.84
CA TRP A 145 -3.93 1.92 9.84
C TRP A 145 -4.31 1.31 8.49
N PHE A 146 -5.35 1.84 7.88
CA PHE A 146 -5.61 1.65 6.46
C PHE A 146 -5.41 2.97 5.71
N VAL A 147 -4.59 2.95 4.66
CA VAL A 147 -4.31 4.10 3.80
C VAL A 147 -4.79 3.81 2.39
N LEU A 148 -5.69 4.66 1.90
CA LEU A 148 -6.24 4.58 0.55
C LEU A 148 -5.71 5.74 -0.30
N GLU A 149 -5.01 5.43 -1.39
CA GLU A 149 -4.60 6.40 -2.40
C GLU A 149 -5.73 6.61 -3.42
N HIS A 150 -6.15 7.86 -3.62
CA HIS A 150 -7.20 8.21 -4.57
C HIS A 150 -6.98 9.61 -5.17
N THR A 151 -7.94 10.04 -6.00
CA THR A 151 -7.97 11.39 -6.61
C THR A 151 -8.99 12.29 -5.90
N PRO A 152 -8.99 13.60 -6.15
CA PRO A 152 -10.04 14.51 -5.67
C PRO A 152 -11.48 14.19 -6.11
N ARG A 153 -11.69 13.18 -6.97
CA ARG A 153 -13.03 12.70 -7.34
C ARG A 153 -13.72 11.88 -6.24
N ASN A 154 -12.96 11.37 -5.28
CA ASN A 154 -13.47 10.59 -4.15
C ASN A 154 -13.30 11.41 -2.85
N ASP A 155 -14.28 11.31 -1.96
CA ASP A 155 -14.25 11.92 -0.63
C ASP A 155 -14.73 10.90 0.41
N TYR A 156 -13.90 10.66 1.41
CA TYR A 156 -14.13 9.68 2.47
C TYR A 156 -14.24 10.33 3.85
N THR A 157 -14.33 11.66 3.94
CA THR A 157 -14.36 12.39 5.22
C THR A 157 -15.53 11.98 6.12
N SER A 158 -16.64 11.53 5.53
CA SER A 158 -17.82 11.04 6.25
C SER A 158 -17.82 9.53 6.49
N TYR A 159 -16.79 8.80 6.05
CA TYR A 159 -16.74 7.34 6.21
C TYR A 159 -16.41 6.96 7.66
N PRO A 160 -16.93 5.82 8.15
CA PRO A 160 -16.50 5.27 9.43
C PRO A 160 -14.99 5.07 9.50
N PHE A 161 -14.42 5.26 10.70
CA PHE A 161 -12.99 5.12 10.98
C PHE A 161 -12.06 6.10 10.25
N PHE A 162 -12.58 7.01 9.43
CA PHE A 162 -11.78 8.08 8.83
C PHE A 162 -11.11 8.91 9.94
N ALA A 163 -9.80 9.12 9.79
CA ALA A 163 -9.01 9.90 10.73
C ALA A 163 -8.53 11.22 10.11
N THR A 164 -7.93 11.15 8.92
CA THR A 164 -7.41 12.33 8.23
C THR A 164 -7.16 12.04 6.75
N ALA A 165 -7.02 13.09 5.94
CA ALA A 165 -6.49 12.98 4.58
C ALA A 165 -5.28 13.89 4.38
N ARG A 166 -4.44 13.56 3.39
CA ARG A 166 -3.28 14.35 2.97
C ARG A 166 -3.25 14.46 1.46
N ASN A 167 -3.16 15.70 0.97
CA ASN A 167 -3.25 16.02 -0.44
C ASN A 167 -1.89 16.47 -0.98
N TYR A 168 -1.45 15.80 -2.05
CA TYR A 168 -0.22 16.08 -2.79
C TYR A 168 -0.55 16.31 -4.27
N GLY A 169 -1.41 17.29 -4.54
CA GLY A 169 -1.86 17.68 -5.88
C GLY A 169 -3.06 16.86 -6.34
N THR A 170 -2.83 15.90 -7.24
CA THR A 170 -3.89 14.98 -7.73
C THR A 170 -3.94 13.67 -6.96
N THR A 171 -2.98 13.44 -6.06
CA THR A 171 -2.91 12.26 -5.19
C THR A 171 -3.35 12.65 -3.79
N ILE A 172 -4.34 11.95 -3.27
CA ILE A 172 -4.82 12.09 -1.90
C ILE A 172 -4.65 10.73 -1.20
N PHE A 173 -4.10 10.75 0.01
CA PHE A 173 -4.12 9.61 0.90
C PHE A 173 -5.15 9.84 2.00
N SER A 174 -6.21 9.04 2.00
CA SER A 174 -7.16 8.99 3.11
C SER A 174 -6.72 7.91 4.11
N ILE A 175 -6.63 8.28 5.38
CA ILE A 175 -6.14 7.44 6.46
C ILE A 175 -7.31 7.11 7.38
N PHE A 176 -7.49 5.81 7.61
CA PHE A 176 -8.48 5.23 8.51
C PHE A 176 -7.76 4.49 9.63
N VAL A 177 -8.27 4.57 10.86
CA VAL A 177 -7.62 3.96 12.03
C VAL A 177 -8.61 3.09 12.78
N ASN A 178 -8.23 1.84 13.03
CA ASN A 178 -8.99 0.96 13.91
C ASN A 178 -8.78 1.39 15.38
N LYS A 179 -9.75 2.08 15.97
CA LYS A 179 -9.66 2.59 17.35
C LYS A 179 -10.14 1.59 18.42
N ALA A 180 -10.64 0.43 18.00
CA ALA A 180 -11.23 -0.58 18.89
C ALA A 180 -10.19 -1.55 19.44
#